data_AF-A0A7Y2EQQ2-F1
#
_entry.id   AF-A0A7Y2EQQ2-F1
#
_cell.length_a   1.000
_cell.length_b   1.000
_cell.length_c   1.000
_cell.angle_alpha   90.00
_cell.angle_beta   90.00
_cell.angle_gamma   90.00
#
_symmetry.space_group_name_H-M   'P 1'
#
loop_
_entity.id
_entity.type
_entity.pdbx_description
1 polymer ?
#
loop_
_entity_poly.entity_id
_entity_poly.type
_entity_poly.pdbx_seq_one_letter_code
_entity_poly.pdbx_strand_id
1 'polypeptide(L)'
;MIDKAVSFDGVPYDQWIERVKTELRKSGKEFNPYWTMAQDVPIERIPSRPTSPSRIESPTSVWQTVLSSGLSTRDELKAAMRRASADSALINLSAHADRSAIDALVDSQLPFGICGSTEILVPILERTAGDKLLYAFFQPPDSHATISVDSIIDLVDCTRACGYSGAIVLIADDSGIKDQSARLASMLSRFRDAIDALISAGLDAGAATTKIVVQISTGSDFVADSIRLRALRLGLNRILMSHHCDPDEANPVIWATTETEKDPDDDVYLVRETLARASAALAGVHAMVVRDSPSAHFESSVTHLLAHESNLHAARDPFASSFFVESGAAALLESVLDSLPEEVDASTQGVPNGESHIDPSPAGSGWY
;
A
#
# COMPACT_ATOMS: atom_id res chain seq x y z
N MET A 1 8.66 2.54 -38.45
CA MET A 1 7.83 3.43 -37.59
C MET A 1 8.70 4.27 -36.63
N ILE A 2 9.97 4.54 -36.99
CA ILE A 2 10.94 5.34 -36.22
C ILE A 2 11.45 6.50 -37.11
N ASP A 3 10.55 7.13 -37.88
CA ASP A 3 10.91 8.26 -38.78
C ASP A 3 10.28 9.60 -38.34
N LYS A 4 9.53 9.62 -37.24
CA LYS A 4 8.86 10.84 -36.76
C LYS A 4 9.63 11.63 -35.70
N ALA A 5 10.79 11.16 -35.25
CA ALA A 5 11.61 11.85 -34.25
C ALA A 5 12.69 12.79 -34.84
N VAL A 6 12.74 12.95 -36.17
CA VAL A 6 13.87 13.62 -36.86
C VAL A 6 13.68 15.14 -37.00
N SER A 7 12.60 15.77 -36.52
CA SER A 7 12.46 17.22 -36.62
C SER A 7 11.83 17.90 -35.41
N PHE A 8 12.55 17.90 -34.28
CA PHE A 8 12.61 19.08 -33.43
C PHE A 8 13.93 19.79 -33.77
N ASP A 9 13.89 20.80 -34.64
CA ASP A 9 14.97 21.73 -35.02
C ASP A 9 16.37 21.17 -35.40
N GLY A 10 16.54 19.86 -35.57
CA GLY A 10 17.83 19.27 -35.94
C GLY A 10 18.92 19.46 -34.87
N VAL A 11 18.54 19.76 -33.62
CA VAL A 11 19.49 19.85 -32.50
C VAL A 11 19.79 18.43 -32.03
N PRO A 12 21.03 17.92 -32.18
CA PRO A 12 21.42 16.63 -31.61
C PRO A 12 21.12 16.61 -30.11
N TYR A 13 20.70 15.44 -29.61
CA TYR A 13 20.36 15.24 -28.20
C TYR A 13 21.42 15.79 -27.24
N ASP A 14 22.71 15.55 -27.53
CA ASP A 14 23.83 16.06 -26.74
C ASP A 14 23.89 17.59 -26.69
N GLN A 15 23.58 18.26 -27.81
CA GLN A 15 23.56 19.73 -27.86
C GLN A 15 22.37 20.31 -27.08
N TRP A 16 21.22 19.64 -27.12
CA TRP A 16 20.07 20.03 -26.31
C TRP A 16 20.38 19.87 -24.81
N ILE A 17 20.97 18.74 -24.42
CA ILE A 17 21.44 18.48 -23.05
C ILE A 17 22.39 19.58 -22.56
N GLU A 18 23.42 19.90 -23.33
CA GLU A 18 24.41 20.89 -22.91
C GLU A 18 23.80 22.29 -22.79
N ARG A 19 22.83 22.62 -23.65
CA ARG A 19 22.07 23.86 -23.54
C ARG A 19 21.24 23.91 -22.24
N VAL A 20 20.55 22.83 -21.91
CA VAL A 20 19.75 22.72 -20.68
C VAL A 20 20.63 22.79 -19.43
N LYS A 21 21.74 22.03 -19.39
CA LYS A 21 22.73 22.11 -18.30
C LYS A 21 23.29 23.52 -18.13
N THR A 22 23.58 24.20 -19.24
CA THR A 22 24.10 25.57 -19.23
C THR A 22 23.09 26.55 -18.61
N GLU A 23 21.82 26.48 -19.00
CA GLU A 23 20.77 27.34 -18.43
C GLU A 23 20.51 27.03 -16.95
N LEU A 24 20.55 25.77 -16.55
CA LEU A 24 20.40 25.39 -15.15
C LEU A 24 21.56 25.85 -14.27
N ARG A 25 22.81 25.71 -14.74
CA ARG A 25 23.98 26.26 -14.04
C ARG A 25 23.86 27.76 -13.81
N LYS A 26 23.31 28.51 -14.78
CA LYS A 26 23.03 29.94 -14.61
C LYS A 26 22.01 30.22 -13.50
N SER A 27 21.07 29.32 -13.28
CA SER A 27 20.06 29.42 -12.21
C SER A 27 20.57 29.03 -10.82
N GLY A 28 21.81 28.53 -10.70
CA GLY A 28 22.40 28.11 -9.43
C GLY A 28 21.78 26.83 -8.83
N LYS A 29 20.97 26.10 -9.60
CA LYS A 29 20.33 24.86 -9.16
C LYS A 29 21.04 23.65 -9.79
N GLU A 30 21.57 22.77 -8.96
CA GLU A 30 21.92 21.40 -9.37
C GLU A 30 20.64 20.58 -9.42
N PHE A 31 19.95 20.62 -10.55
CA PHE A 31 18.75 19.83 -10.80
C PHE A 31 18.91 19.17 -12.17
N ASN A 32 18.72 17.86 -12.26
CA ASN A 32 18.62 17.21 -13.56
C ASN A 32 17.16 17.28 -14.03
N PRO A 33 16.81 18.08 -15.04
CA PRO A 33 15.42 18.36 -15.37
C PRO A 33 14.84 17.35 -16.36
N TYR A 34 15.63 16.37 -16.78
CA TYR A 34 15.22 15.38 -17.75
C TYR A 34 15.69 13.98 -17.34
N TRP A 35 14.87 12.99 -17.70
CA TRP A 35 15.15 11.58 -17.55
C TRP A 35 15.02 10.90 -18.90
N THR A 36 15.95 10.01 -19.22
CA THR A 36 16.01 9.36 -20.54
C THR A 36 16.41 7.90 -20.44
N MET A 37 16.21 7.15 -21.54
CA MET A 37 16.65 5.76 -21.67
C MET A 37 18.15 5.54 -21.43
N ALA A 38 18.98 6.58 -21.58
CA ALA A 38 20.43 6.47 -21.44
C ALA A 38 20.90 6.44 -19.97
N GLN A 39 20.00 6.75 -19.03
CA GLN A 39 20.24 6.46 -17.62
C GLN A 39 19.99 4.96 -17.48
N ASP A 40 21.06 4.15 -17.41
CA ASP A 40 21.05 2.68 -17.24
C ASP A 40 20.41 2.25 -15.91
N VAL A 41 19.21 2.73 -15.60
CA VAL A 41 18.44 2.26 -14.46
C VAL A 41 17.69 1.02 -14.95
N PRO A 42 17.96 -0.16 -14.38
CA PRO A 42 17.19 -1.35 -14.71
C PRO A 42 15.72 -1.06 -14.38
N ILE A 43 14.88 -1.06 -15.41
CA ILE A 43 13.43 -0.95 -15.24
C ILE A 43 12.97 -2.29 -14.68
N GLU A 44 12.97 -2.42 -13.35
CA GLU A 44 12.33 -3.53 -12.67
C GLU A 44 10.83 -3.43 -12.94
N ARG A 45 10.36 -4.25 -13.88
CA ARG A 45 8.94 -4.36 -14.14
C ARG A 45 8.31 -5.01 -12.91
N ILE A 46 7.49 -4.25 -12.20
CA ILE A 46 6.57 -4.81 -11.22
C ILE A 46 5.75 -5.88 -11.98
N PRO A 47 5.80 -7.16 -11.58
CA PRO A 47 5.11 -8.21 -12.29
C PRO A 47 3.65 -7.84 -12.49
N SER A 48 3.22 -7.89 -13.73
CA SER A 48 1.82 -7.66 -14.07
C SER A 48 1.02 -8.83 -13.49
N ARG A 49 0.19 -8.57 -12.47
CA ARG A 49 -0.76 -9.55 -11.87
C ARG A 49 -1.19 -10.61 -12.89
N PRO A 50 -1.26 -11.89 -12.50
CA PRO A 50 -2.12 -12.83 -13.18
C PRO A 50 -3.56 -12.33 -13.16
N THR A 51 -4.24 -12.41 -14.30
CA THR A 51 -5.65 -12.00 -14.53
C THR A 51 -6.66 -12.91 -13.82
N SER A 52 -6.33 -13.42 -12.63
CA SER A 52 -7.25 -14.28 -11.88
C SER A 52 -8.40 -13.42 -11.33
N PRO A 53 -9.66 -13.68 -11.71
CA PRO A 53 -10.80 -12.80 -11.46
C PRO A 53 -11.34 -12.87 -10.02
N SER A 54 -10.68 -13.57 -9.09
CA SER A 54 -11.41 -14.12 -7.95
C SER A 54 -11.18 -13.50 -6.57
N ARG A 55 -10.43 -12.40 -6.37
CA ARG A 55 -10.50 -11.79 -5.01
C ARG A 55 -10.16 -10.34 -4.72
N ILE A 56 -9.54 -9.61 -5.62
CA ILE A 56 -9.56 -8.14 -5.62
C ILE A 56 -9.32 -7.86 -7.09
N GLU A 57 -10.34 -7.47 -7.85
CA GLU A 57 -10.12 -7.09 -9.26
C GLU A 57 -9.14 -5.90 -9.31
N SER A 58 -8.69 -5.50 -10.49
CA SER A 58 -7.86 -4.30 -10.69
C SER A 58 -8.23 -3.14 -9.74
N PRO A 59 -7.30 -2.24 -9.32
CA PRO A 59 -7.64 -1.02 -8.57
C PRO A 59 -8.45 -0.01 -9.43
N THR A 60 -9.34 -0.52 -10.29
CA THR A 60 -10.25 0.27 -11.11
C THR A 60 -11.36 0.91 -10.27
N SER A 61 -11.64 0.37 -9.08
CA SER A 61 -12.44 1.01 -8.05
C SER A 61 -11.60 1.15 -6.79
N VAL A 62 -11.08 2.35 -6.54
CA VAL A 62 -10.43 2.67 -5.27
C VAL A 62 -11.52 2.66 -4.20
N TRP A 63 -11.43 1.71 -3.26
CA TRP A 63 -12.43 1.59 -2.19
C TRP A 63 -12.36 2.81 -1.30
N GLN A 64 -13.48 3.48 -1.10
CA GLN A 64 -13.50 4.61 -0.18
C GLN A 64 -13.89 4.13 1.22
N THR A 65 -13.02 4.43 2.19
CA THR A 65 -13.19 4.04 3.59
C THR A 65 -13.26 5.28 4.47
N VAL A 66 -14.30 5.42 5.29
CA VAL A 66 -14.37 6.52 6.27
C VAL A 66 -13.64 6.13 7.54
N LEU A 67 -12.66 6.92 7.94
CA LEU A 67 -12.07 6.81 9.27
C LEU A 67 -12.93 7.58 10.28
N SER A 68 -13.45 6.86 11.27
CA SER A 68 -14.20 7.45 12.38
C SER A 68 -13.51 7.26 13.72
N SER A 69 -13.35 8.37 14.44
CA SER A 69 -13.08 8.38 15.87
C SER A 69 -14.33 8.88 16.61
N GLY A 70 -14.93 8.04 17.45
CA GLY A 70 -15.99 8.47 18.37
C GLY A 70 -17.43 8.47 17.82
N LEU A 71 -17.71 7.85 16.67
CA LEU A 71 -19.10 7.54 16.31
C LEU A 71 -19.57 6.41 17.22
N SER A 72 -20.64 6.67 17.96
CA SER A 72 -21.15 5.79 19.01
C SER A 72 -22.40 5.02 18.57
N THR A 73 -23.04 5.44 17.48
CA THR A 73 -24.30 4.84 17.02
C THR A 73 -24.27 4.37 15.57
N ARG A 74 -25.15 3.41 15.26
CA ARG A 74 -25.39 2.90 13.90
C ARG A 74 -25.76 4.00 12.92
N ASP A 75 -26.60 4.94 13.38
CA ASP A 75 -27.14 5.99 12.52
C ASP A 75 -26.09 7.06 12.21
N GLU A 76 -25.24 7.38 13.19
CA GLU A 76 -24.06 8.22 13.00
C GLU A 76 -23.10 7.63 11.95
N LEU A 77 -22.80 6.32 12.04
CA LEU A 77 -21.97 5.65 11.05
C LEU A 77 -22.60 5.67 9.65
N LYS A 78 -23.88 5.30 9.55
CA LYS A 78 -24.60 5.34 8.28
C LYS A 78 -24.63 6.74 7.69
N ALA A 79 -24.81 7.76 8.52
CA ALA A 79 -24.76 9.15 8.09
C ALA A 79 -23.37 9.53 7.58
N ALA A 80 -22.30 9.17 8.30
CA ALA A 80 -20.93 9.41 7.89
C ALA A 80 -20.59 8.73 6.56
N MET A 81 -20.92 7.43 6.41
CA MET A 81 -20.72 6.69 5.15
C MET A 81 -21.50 7.30 4.00
N ARG A 82 -22.75 7.72 4.21
CA ARG A 82 -23.56 8.39 3.18
C ARG A 82 -22.99 9.76 2.80
N ARG A 83 -22.56 10.56 3.77
CA ARG A 83 -21.94 11.88 3.52
C ARG A 83 -20.68 11.75 2.69
N ALA A 84 -19.87 10.74 3.03
CA ALA A 84 -18.62 10.45 2.36
C ALA A 84 -18.77 9.53 1.14
N SER A 85 -19.98 9.15 0.73
CA SER A 85 -20.21 8.20 -0.36
C SER A 85 -19.31 6.94 -0.28
N ALA A 86 -19.08 6.43 0.94
CA ALA A 86 -18.07 5.41 1.19
C ALA A 86 -18.63 3.99 1.11
N ASP A 87 -17.81 3.08 0.57
CA ASP A 87 -18.15 1.66 0.41
C ASP A 87 -18.01 0.89 1.71
N SER A 88 -17.11 1.36 2.59
CA SER A 88 -16.85 0.75 3.90
C SER A 88 -16.48 1.80 4.95
N ALA A 89 -16.45 1.38 6.21
CA ALA A 89 -15.99 2.20 7.32
C ALA A 89 -14.78 1.55 8.01
N LEU A 90 -13.81 2.35 8.43
CA LEU A 90 -12.74 1.94 9.33
C LEU A 90 -12.92 2.64 10.67
N ILE A 91 -12.96 1.87 11.73
CA ILE A 91 -13.33 2.37 13.05
C ILE A 91 -12.16 2.19 13.99
N ASN A 92 -11.62 3.32 14.46
CA ASN A 92 -10.53 3.29 15.42
C ASN A 92 -11.11 3.17 16.84
N LEU A 93 -10.92 2.00 17.42
CA LEU A 93 -11.35 1.66 18.77
C LEU A 93 -10.23 2.05 19.73
N SER A 94 -10.41 3.17 20.41
CA SER A 94 -9.62 3.46 21.61
C SER A 94 -10.00 2.49 22.75
N ALA A 95 -9.18 2.41 23.80
CA ALA A 95 -9.47 1.64 25.01
C ALA A 95 -10.82 1.95 25.68
N HIS A 96 -11.50 3.02 25.26
CA HIS A 96 -12.80 3.46 25.78
C HIS A 96 -13.93 3.34 24.75
N ALA A 97 -13.76 2.57 23.67
CA ALA A 97 -14.83 2.36 22.71
C ALA A 97 -16.10 1.82 23.39
N ASP A 98 -17.22 2.52 23.20
CA ASP A 98 -18.50 2.10 23.74
C ASP A 98 -18.92 0.79 23.08
N ARG A 99 -19.15 -0.24 23.90
CA ARG A 99 -19.62 -1.56 23.48
C ARG A 99 -20.89 -1.47 22.62
N SER A 100 -21.74 -0.48 22.87
CA SER A 100 -22.96 -0.24 22.10
C SER A 100 -22.68 0.08 20.62
N ALA A 101 -21.56 0.76 20.33
CA ALA A 101 -21.15 1.10 18.97
C ALA A 101 -20.74 -0.14 18.17
N ILE A 102 -20.04 -1.09 18.82
CA ILE A 102 -19.63 -2.36 18.22
C ILE A 102 -20.85 -3.22 17.88
N ASP A 103 -21.80 -3.35 18.80
CA ASP A 103 -23.02 -4.13 18.55
C ASP A 103 -23.84 -3.51 17.39
N ALA A 104 -23.94 -2.17 17.38
CA ALA A 104 -24.56 -1.42 16.28
C ALA A 104 -23.90 -1.66 14.91
N LEU A 105 -22.60 -1.90 14.87
CA LEU A 105 -21.82 -2.19 13.66
C LEU A 105 -22.07 -3.59 13.14
N VAL A 106 -22.00 -4.58 14.02
CA VAL A 106 -22.27 -5.99 13.69
C VAL A 106 -23.69 -6.14 13.12
N ASP A 107 -24.64 -5.40 13.67
CA ASP A 107 -26.04 -5.36 13.21
C ASP A 107 -26.25 -4.51 11.94
N SER A 108 -25.26 -3.70 11.53
CA SER A 108 -25.44 -2.70 10.49
C SER A 108 -25.67 -3.30 9.09
N GLN A 109 -25.18 -4.52 8.85
CA GLN A 109 -25.04 -5.18 7.53
C GLN A 109 -24.08 -4.48 6.57
N LEU A 110 -23.33 -3.47 7.03
CA LEU A 110 -22.38 -2.74 6.22
C LEU A 110 -21.00 -3.41 6.31
N PRO A 111 -20.18 -3.38 5.25
CA PRO A 111 -18.80 -3.80 5.34
C PRO A 111 -18.01 -2.80 6.19
N PHE A 112 -17.30 -3.30 7.21
CA PHE A 112 -16.47 -2.44 8.07
C PHE A 112 -15.13 -3.10 8.42
N GLY A 113 -14.16 -2.26 8.75
CA GLY A 113 -12.93 -2.61 9.40
C GLY A 113 -12.87 -2.02 10.81
N ILE A 114 -12.21 -2.71 11.71
CA ILE A 114 -11.90 -2.22 13.05
C ILE A 114 -10.39 -2.05 13.18
N CYS A 115 -9.96 -1.04 13.92
CA CYS A 115 -8.57 -0.80 14.27
C CYS A 115 -8.46 -0.69 15.79
N GLY A 116 -7.52 -1.37 16.42
CA GLY A 116 -7.35 -1.31 17.87
C GLY A 116 -6.23 -2.21 18.38
N SER A 117 -6.12 -2.33 19.71
CA SER A 117 -5.20 -3.26 20.34
C SER A 117 -5.78 -4.68 20.39
N THR A 118 -4.92 -5.70 20.57
CA THR A 118 -5.33 -7.10 20.62
C THR A 118 -6.38 -7.36 21.70
N GLU A 119 -6.28 -6.70 22.86
CA GLU A 119 -7.22 -6.84 23.98
C GLU A 119 -8.64 -6.37 23.62
N ILE A 120 -8.75 -5.45 22.65
CA ILE A 120 -10.02 -4.94 22.14
C ILE A 120 -10.50 -5.81 20.98
N LEU A 121 -9.61 -6.17 20.06
CA LEU A 121 -9.96 -6.86 18.83
C LEU A 121 -10.42 -8.29 19.04
N VAL A 122 -9.73 -9.08 19.87
CA VAL A 122 -10.04 -10.51 20.08
C VAL A 122 -11.49 -10.71 20.58
N PRO A 123 -11.95 -10.02 21.64
CA PRO A 123 -13.34 -10.16 22.11
C PRO A 123 -14.40 -9.74 21.07
N ILE A 124 -14.05 -8.86 20.13
CA ILE A 124 -14.96 -8.42 19.05
C ILE A 124 -15.01 -9.48 17.96
N LEU A 125 -13.85 -10.02 17.56
CA LEU A 125 -13.72 -11.08 16.56
C LEU A 125 -14.47 -12.34 17.00
N GLU A 126 -14.35 -12.74 18.26
CA GLU A 126 -15.06 -13.89 18.83
C GLU A 126 -16.59 -13.78 18.74
N ARG A 127 -17.12 -12.55 18.70
CA ARG A 127 -18.57 -12.29 18.66
C ARG A 127 -19.10 -12.01 17.25
N THR A 128 -18.24 -11.55 16.36
CA THR A 128 -18.65 -11.14 15.02
C THR A 128 -18.55 -12.35 14.10
N ALA A 129 -19.70 -12.86 13.63
CA ALA A 129 -19.71 -13.91 12.60
C ALA A 129 -19.00 -13.41 11.34
N GLY A 130 -18.06 -14.21 10.81
CA GLY A 130 -16.96 -13.80 9.95
C GLY A 130 -17.28 -13.33 8.52
N ASP A 131 -18.53 -13.07 8.16
CA ASP A 131 -18.92 -12.68 6.80
C ASP A 131 -18.97 -11.16 6.57
N LYS A 132 -19.14 -10.34 7.62
CA LYS A 132 -19.30 -8.88 7.50
C LYS A 132 -18.05 -8.06 7.76
N LEU A 133 -17.17 -8.58 8.60
CA LEU A 133 -15.93 -7.90 8.95
C LEU A 133 -14.98 -8.01 7.75
N LEU A 134 -14.59 -6.89 7.17
CA LEU A 134 -13.63 -6.90 6.06
C LEU A 134 -12.19 -6.95 6.57
N TYR A 135 -11.91 -6.15 7.61
CA TYR A 135 -10.56 -5.95 8.14
C TYR A 135 -10.54 -5.83 9.67
N ALA A 136 -9.52 -6.38 10.32
CA ALA A 136 -9.34 -6.28 11.77
C ALA A 136 -7.89 -5.88 12.04
N PHE A 137 -7.62 -4.59 12.10
CA PHE A 137 -6.27 -4.07 12.18
C PHE A 137 -5.80 -3.96 13.61
N PHE A 138 -4.78 -4.74 13.94
CA PHE A 138 -3.91 -4.43 15.04
C PHE A 138 -3.14 -3.15 14.72
N GLN A 139 -3.37 -2.12 15.54
CA GLN A 139 -2.54 -0.92 15.55
C GLN A 139 -1.96 -0.78 16.97
N PRO A 140 -0.64 -0.89 17.13
CA PRO A 140 -0.04 -0.65 18.42
C PRO A 140 -0.32 0.79 18.88
N PRO A 141 -0.50 1.01 20.20
CA PRO A 141 -0.89 2.32 20.74
C PRO A 141 0.11 3.43 20.41
N ASP A 142 1.38 3.08 20.23
CA ASP A 142 2.40 3.95 19.66
C ASP A 142 2.75 3.48 18.24
N SER A 143 2.72 4.40 17.26
CA SER A 143 3.08 4.13 15.86
C SER A 143 4.50 3.59 15.68
N HIS A 144 5.35 3.76 16.69
CA HIS A 144 6.73 3.31 16.75
C HIS A 144 6.95 2.03 17.57
N ALA A 145 5.93 1.53 18.27
CA ALA A 145 6.10 0.32 19.06
C ALA A 145 6.24 -0.89 18.13
N THR A 146 7.23 -1.73 18.44
CA THR A 146 7.40 -3.04 17.80
C THR A 146 6.16 -3.87 18.01
N ILE A 147 5.67 -4.51 16.96
CA ILE A 147 4.53 -5.42 17.06
C ILE A 147 4.98 -6.65 17.84
N SER A 148 4.31 -6.96 18.95
CA SER A 148 4.60 -8.16 19.72
C SER A 148 4.18 -9.40 18.93
N VAL A 149 5.10 -10.37 18.79
CA VAL A 149 4.82 -11.65 18.12
C VAL A 149 3.68 -12.38 18.82
N ASP A 150 3.63 -12.37 20.15
CA ASP A 150 2.56 -13.01 20.94
C ASP A 150 1.19 -12.40 20.59
N SER A 151 1.12 -11.08 20.46
CA SER A 151 -0.12 -10.38 20.08
C SER A 151 -0.58 -10.72 18.67
N ILE A 152 0.35 -10.96 17.73
CA ILE A 152 0.02 -11.44 16.39
C ILE A 152 -0.48 -12.88 16.45
N ILE A 153 0.18 -13.77 17.20
CA ILE A 153 -0.23 -15.17 17.35
C ILE A 153 -1.67 -15.24 17.87
N ASP A 154 -1.98 -14.51 18.95
CA ASP A 154 -3.32 -14.48 19.54
C ASP A 154 -4.39 -14.05 18.52
N LEU A 155 -4.09 -13.06 17.68
CA LEU A 155 -4.99 -12.59 16.62
C LEU A 155 -5.12 -13.61 15.48
N VAL A 156 -4.03 -14.23 15.05
CA VAL A 156 -4.06 -15.27 14.01
C VAL A 156 -4.90 -16.47 14.47
N ASP A 157 -4.72 -16.91 15.72
CA ASP A 157 -5.48 -18.02 16.28
C ASP A 157 -6.96 -17.67 16.46
N CYS A 158 -7.27 -16.47 16.97
CA CYS A 158 -8.64 -15.98 17.06
C CYS A 158 -9.32 -15.92 15.68
N THR A 159 -8.65 -15.32 14.69
CA THR A 159 -9.21 -15.24 13.33
C THR A 159 -9.40 -16.60 12.68
N ARG A 160 -8.48 -17.55 12.90
CA ARG A 160 -8.63 -18.94 12.44
C ARG A 160 -9.83 -19.63 13.12
N ALA A 161 -9.99 -19.46 14.43
CA ALA A 161 -11.13 -20.02 15.18
C ALA A 161 -12.48 -19.44 14.74
N CYS A 162 -12.51 -18.15 14.37
CA CYS A 162 -13.70 -17.44 13.92
C CYS A 162 -13.99 -17.62 12.41
N GLY A 163 -13.13 -18.32 11.65
CA GLY A 163 -13.25 -18.46 10.20
C GLY A 163 -13.01 -17.16 9.42
N TYR A 164 -12.28 -16.22 10.02
CA TYR A 164 -12.04 -14.89 9.48
C TYR A 164 -10.84 -14.85 8.52
N SER A 165 -11.10 -14.51 7.26
CA SER A 165 -10.04 -14.44 6.24
C SER A 165 -9.40 -13.06 6.08
N GLY A 166 -9.96 -12.00 6.66
CA GLY A 166 -9.50 -10.63 6.44
C GLY A 166 -8.12 -10.31 7.03
N ALA A 167 -7.63 -9.10 6.75
CA ALA A 167 -6.33 -8.63 7.19
C ALA A 167 -6.30 -8.34 8.70
N ILE A 168 -5.12 -8.53 9.31
CA ILE A 168 -4.90 -8.53 10.76
C ILE A 168 -3.91 -7.45 11.21
N VAL A 169 -2.96 -7.07 10.35
CA VAL A 169 -1.90 -6.12 10.69
C VAL A 169 -1.99 -4.88 9.81
N LEU A 170 -1.95 -3.70 10.43
CA LEU A 170 -1.86 -2.42 9.74
C LEU A 170 -0.49 -1.78 9.96
N ILE A 171 0.23 -1.57 8.88
CA ILE A 171 1.48 -0.80 8.89
C ILE A 171 1.17 0.57 8.35
N ALA A 172 0.99 1.53 9.25
CA ALA A 172 0.72 2.92 8.90
C ALA A 172 2.03 3.72 8.80
N ASP A 173 2.14 4.51 7.75
CA ASP A 173 3.18 5.53 7.57
C ASP A 173 3.20 6.55 8.72
N ASP A 174 4.37 7.08 9.01
CA ASP A 174 4.56 8.08 10.06
C ASP A 174 4.56 9.49 9.46
N SER A 175 3.42 10.17 9.65
CA SER A 175 3.21 11.55 9.22
C SER A 175 4.19 12.57 9.82
N GLY A 176 4.86 12.23 10.92
CA GLY A 176 5.88 13.09 11.54
C GLY A 176 7.21 13.12 10.79
N ILE A 177 7.50 12.12 9.96
CA ILE A 177 8.74 12.04 9.19
C ILE A 177 8.58 12.81 7.88
N LYS A 178 9.42 13.82 7.67
CA LYS A 178 9.39 14.62 6.43
C LYS A 178 10.20 14.00 5.30
N ASP A 179 11.25 13.26 5.63
CA ASP A 179 12.14 12.64 4.67
C ASP A 179 11.50 11.39 4.05
N GLN A 180 11.40 11.36 2.72
CA GLN A 180 10.72 10.30 1.98
C GLN A 180 11.42 8.95 2.14
N SER A 181 12.76 8.96 2.22
CA SER A 181 13.58 7.76 2.38
C SER A 181 13.38 7.16 3.77
N ALA A 182 13.42 7.99 4.82
CA ALA A 182 13.17 7.56 6.19
C ALA A 182 11.76 7.00 6.40
N ARG A 183 10.73 7.61 5.78
CA ARG A 183 9.35 7.05 5.78
C ARG A 183 9.33 5.67 5.14
N LEU A 184 9.89 5.54 3.95
CA LEU A 184 9.93 4.27 3.23
C LEU A 184 10.70 3.20 4.01
N ALA A 185 11.87 3.54 4.58
CA ALA A 185 12.67 2.64 5.40
C ALA A 185 11.88 2.12 6.61
N SER A 186 11.20 3.02 7.33
CA SER A 186 10.35 2.67 8.47
C SER A 186 9.22 1.70 8.07
N MET A 187 8.54 1.98 6.95
CA MET A 187 7.46 1.12 6.45
C MET A 187 7.97 -0.27 6.02
N LEU A 188 9.09 -0.33 5.30
CA LEU A 188 9.68 -1.61 4.86
C LEU A 188 10.19 -2.45 6.05
N SER A 189 10.82 -1.82 7.03
CA SER A 189 11.24 -2.50 8.27
C SER A 189 10.05 -3.10 9.00
N ARG A 190 8.99 -2.32 9.22
CA ARG A 190 7.78 -2.79 9.90
C ARG A 190 7.04 -3.87 9.12
N PHE A 191 7.11 -3.82 7.79
CA PHE A 191 6.57 -4.88 6.94
C PHE A 191 7.33 -6.20 7.09
N ARG A 192 8.66 -6.13 7.09
CA ARG A 192 9.50 -7.30 7.38
C ARG A 192 9.17 -7.88 8.75
N ASP A 193 9.18 -7.06 9.80
CA ASP A 193 8.88 -7.51 11.16
C ASP A 193 7.50 -8.17 11.27
N ALA A 194 6.50 -7.63 10.58
CA ALA A 194 5.15 -8.19 10.55
C ALA A 194 5.08 -9.53 9.81
N ILE A 195 5.77 -9.67 8.67
CA ILE A 195 5.87 -10.94 7.93
C ILE A 195 6.58 -11.99 8.79
N ASP A 196 7.72 -11.64 9.40
CA ASP A 196 8.48 -12.55 10.27
C ASP A 196 7.65 -13.03 11.46
N ALA A 197 6.89 -12.13 12.09
CA ALA A 197 5.99 -12.48 13.18
C ALA A 197 4.82 -13.39 12.73
N LEU A 198 4.21 -13.13 11.58
CA LEU A 198 3.13 -13.96 11.03
C LEU A 198 3.62 -15.34 10.60
N ILE A 199 4.82 -15.44 10.04
CA ILE A 199 5.46 -16.73 9.72
C ILE A 199 5.79 -17.49 11.00
N SER A 200 6.30 -16.79 12.02
CA SER A 200 6.55 -17.38 13.35
C SER A 200 5.26 -17.88 14.01
N ALA A 201 4.11 -17.28 13.70
CA ALA A 201 2.77 -17.74 14.08
C ALA A 201 2.25 -18.94 13.26
N GLY A 202 3.07 -19.49 12.35
CA GLY A 202 2.76 -20.69 11.58
C GLY A 202 1.97 -20.44 10.30
N LEU A 203 1.97 -19.21 9.76
CA LEU A 203 1.50 -18.94 8.40
C LEU A 203 2.63 -19.13 7.38
N ASP A 204 2.31 -19.57 6.17
CA ASP A 204 3.24 -19.44 5.05
C ASP A 204 3.34 -17.97 4.57
N ALA A 205 4.37 -17.63 3.80
CA ALA A 205 4.63 -16.26 3.38
C ALA A 205 3.48 -15.67 2.52
N GLY A 206 2.87 -16.47 1.64
CA GLY A 206 1.73 -16.05 0.82
C GLY A 206 0.52 -15.70 1.69
N ALA A 207 0.15 -16.61 2.59
CA ALA A 207 -0.92 -16.40 3.57
C ALA A 207 -0.64 -15.19 4.48
N ALA A 208 0.59 -15.06 4.99
CA ALA A 208 1.01 -13.92 5.81
C ALA A 208 0.83 -12.60 5.07
N THR A 209 1.18 -12.53 3.79
CA THR A 209 1.01 -11.33 2.96
C THR A 209 -0.45 -10.88 2.90
N THR A 210 -1.40 -11.82 2.78
CA THR A 210 -2.84 -11.49 2.78
C THR A 210 -3.35 -10.97 4.13
N LYS A 211 -2.57 -11.14 5.21
CA LYS A 211 -2.89 -10.64 6.54
C LYS A 211 -2.36 -9.24 6.83
N ILE A 212 -1.60 -8.64 5.91
CA ILE A 212 -1.01 -7.32 6.09
C ILE A 212 -1.66 -6.30 5.16
N VAL A 213 -2.03 -5.16 5.74
CA VAL A 213 -2.33 -3.94 4.99
C VAL A 213 -1.26 -2.89 5.30
N VAL A 214 -0.73 -2.30 4.25
CA VAL A 214 0.23 -1.20 4.34
C VAL A 214 -0.51 0.09 4.03
N GLN A 215 -0.69 0.96 5.01
CA GLN A 215 -1.29 2.27 4.81
C GLN A 215 -0.20 3.32 4.66
N ILE A 216 -0.12 3.90 3.47
CA ILE A 216 0.74 5.04 3.18
C ILE A 216 -0.06 6.34 3.29
N SER A 217 0.62 7.43 3.56
CA SER A 217 0.03 8.76 3.45
C SER A 217 0.59 9.53 2.27
N THR A 218 -0.27 10.27 1.60
CA THR A 218 0.04 11.09 0.43
C THR A 218 -0.25 12.55 0.72
N GLY A 219 0.66 13.43 0.33
CA GLY A 219 0.54 14.88 0.45
C GLY A 219 0.33 15.55 -0.91
N SER A 220 0.69 16.83 -0.98
CA SER A 220 0.52 17.64 -2.19
C SER A 220 1.66 17.48 -3.22
N ASP A 221 2.77 16.82 -2.86
CA ASP A 221 3.85 16.50 -3.80
C ASP A 221 3.51 15.23 -4.58
N PHE A 222 2.69 15.43 -5.60
CA PHE A 222 2.20 14.39 -6.49
C PHE A 222 3.31 13.46 -7.02
N VAL A 223 4.47 14.03 -7.36
CA VAL A 223 5.57 13.29 -7.96
C VAL A 223 6.31 12.48 -6.91
N ALA A 224 6.70 13.11 -5.79
CA ALA A 224 7.41 12.42 -4.74
C ALA A 224 6.59 11.26 -4.18
N ASP A 225 5.29 11.45 -3.99
CA ASP A 225 4.39 10.39 -3.52
C ASP A 225 4.24 9.26 -4.54
N SER A 226 4.16 9.57 -5.84
CA SER A 226 4.12 8.55 -6.88
C SER A 226 5.40 7.72 -6.92
N ILE A 227 6.56 8.37 -6.78
CA ILE A 227 7.88 7.72 -6.69
C ILE A 227 7.94 6.82 -5.45
N ARG A 228 7.55 7.33 -4.28
CA ARG A 228 7.61 6.58 -3.01
C ARG A 228 6.65 5.39 -3.00
N LEU A 229 5.43 5.54 -3.49
CA LEU A 229 4.47 4.43 -3.62
C LEU A 229 4.99 3.33 -4.54
N ARG A 230 5.71 3.70 -5.60
CA ARG A 230 6.33 2.73 -6.49
C ARG A 230 7.53 2.05 -5.83
N ALA A 231 8.41 2.81 -5.19
CA ALA A 231 9.54 2.30 -4.42
C ALA A 231 9.07 1.34 -3.30
N LEU A 232 7.96 1.67 -2.63
CA LEU A 232 7.32 0.83 -1.63
C LEU A 232 6.95 -0.53 -2.23
N ARG A 233 6.24 -0.60 -3.36
CA ARG A 233 5.89 -1.89 -3.97
C ARG A 233 7.11 -2.73 -4.34
N LEU A 234 8.13 -2.10 -4.90
CA LEU A 234 9.39 -2.77 -5.23
C LEU A 234 10.03 -3.35 -3.96
N GLY A 235 10.13 -2.55 -2.89
CA GLY A 235 10.66 -3.00 -1.60
C GLY A 235 9.84 -4.12 -0.96
N LEU A 236 8.52 -4.01 -0.95
CA LEU A 236 7.63 -5.06 -0.44
C LEU A 236 7.82 -6.37 -1.21
N ASN A 237 7.88 -6.32 -2.54
CA ASN A 237 8.12 -7.51 -3.37
C ASN A 237 9.49 -8.13 -3.09
N ARG A 238 10.55 -7.32 -2.96
CA ARG A 238 11.90 -7.82 -2.60
C ARG A 238 11.89 -8.53 -1.24
N ILE A 239 11.21 -7.97 -0.24
CA ILE A 239 11.04 -8.62 1.08
C ILE A 239 10.31 -9.95 0.91
N LEU A 240 9.17 -9.98 0.21
CA LEU A 240 8.39 -11.21 0.02
C LEU A 240 9.18 -12.31 -0.73
N MET A 241 9.94 -11.93 -1.76
CA MET A 241 10.83 -12.86 -2.46
C MET A 241 11.92 -13.43 -1.55
N SER A 242 12.42 -12.64 -0.59
CA SER A 242 13.40 -13.14 0.40
C SER A 242 12.81 -14.18 1.36
N HIS A 243 11.47 -14.22 1.50
CA HIS A 243 10.72 -15.25 2.22
C HIS A 243 10.23 -16.39 1.29
N HIS A 244 10.79 -16.49 0.08
CA HIS A 244 10.39 -17.49 -0.94
C HIS A 244 8.90 -17.45 -1.30
N CYS A 245 8.24 -16.29 -1.13
CA CYS A 245 6.88 -16.09 -1.61
C CYS A 245 6.88 -16.00 -3.14
N ASP A 246 5.98 -16.72 -3.80
CA ASP A 246 5.80 -16.59 -5.24
C ASP A 246 5.33 -15.15 -5.56
N PRO A 247 6.01 -14.42 -6.47
CA PRO A 247 5.55 -13.09 -6.90
C PRO A 247 4.09 -13.04 -7.37
N ASP A 248 3.54 -14.15 -7.87
CA ASP A 248 2.14 -14.24 -8.28
C ASP A 248 1.17 -14.39 -7.09
N GLU A 249 1.66 -14.87 -5.94
CA GLU A 249 0.93 -14.97 -4.67
C GLU A 249 1.13 -13.73 -3.78
N ALA A 250 2.25 -13.03 -3.96
CA ALA A 250 2.62 -11.80 -3.29
C ALA A 250 1.71 -10.63 -3.70
N ASN A 251 0.63 -10.40 -2.94
CA ASN A 251 -0.27 -9.28 -3.18
C ASN A 251 -0.46 -8.42 -1.92
N PRO A 252 0.55 -7.64 -1.50
CA PRO A 252 0.42 -6.76 -0.36
C PRO A 252 -0.65 -5.70 -0.63
N VAL A 253 -1.61 -5.60 0.30
CA VAL A 253 -2.71 -4.65 0.17
C VAL A 253 -2.24 -3.28 0.66
N ILE A 254 -2.08 -2.34 -0.27
CA ILE A 254 -1.71 -0.94 0.03
C ILE A 254 -2.95 -0.05 0.09
N TRP A 255 -3.12 0.67 1.18
CA TRP A 255 -4.11 1.73 1.38
C TRP A 255 -3.43 3.10 1.37
N ALA A 256 -4.17 4.14 1.00
CA ALA A 256 -3.73 5.52 1.09
C ALA A 256 -4.57 6.33 2.08
N THR A 257 -3.93 7.26 2.76
CA THR A 257 -4.55 8.37 3.49
C THR A 257 -4.01 9.69 2.99
N THR A 258 -4.78 10.77 3.09
CA THR A 258 -4.26 12.10 2.79
C THR A 258 -3.69 12.78 4.04
N GLU A 259 -2.58 13.48 3.84
CA GLU A 259 -1.86 14.28 4.85
C GLU A 259 -1.97 15.79 4.59
N THR A 260 -2.91 16.19 3.76
CA THR A 260 -3.12 17.60 3.43
C THR A 260 -3.47 18.40 4.68
N GLU A 261 -2.59 19.31 5.10
CA GLU A 261 -2.92 20.27 6.15
C GLU A 261 -4.10 21.13 5.71
N LYS A 262 -5.07 21.32 6.61
CA LYS A 262 -6.20 22.19 6.34
C LYS A 262 -5.70 23.62 6.11
N ASP A 263 -5.95 24.13 4.92
CA ASP A 263 -5.63 25.50 4.57
C ASP A 263 -6.78 26.43 4.99
N PRO A 264 -6.52 27.66 5.47
CA PRO A 264 -7.58 28.66 5.68
C PRO A 264 -8.39 28.96 4.41
N ASP A 265 -7.79 28.75 3.24
CA ASP A 265 -8.45 28.81 1.95
C ASP A 265 -8.93 27.41 1.52
N ASP A 266 -10.24 27.18 1.61
CA ASP A 266 -10.87 25.91 1.28
C ASP A 266 -10.62 25.48 -0.18
N ASP A 267 -10.44 26.43 -1.12
CA ASP A 267 -10.17 26.12 -2.53
C ASP A 267 -8.75 25.57 -2.71
N VAL A 268 -7.76 26.16 -2.01
CA VAL A 268 -6.38 25.68 -2.02
C VAL A 268 -6.28 24.29 -1.40
N TYR A 269 -7.00 24.07 -0.28
CA TYR A 269 -7.08 22.77 0.34
C TYR A 269 -7.65 21.72 -0.62
N LEU A 270 -8.74 22.03 -1.33
CA LEU A 270 -9.36 21.10 -2.29
C LEU A 270 -8.41 20.71 -3.43
N VAL A 271 -7.62 21.65 -3.95
CA VAL A 271 -6.61 21.36 -4.98
C VAL A 271 -5.54 20.42 -4.45
N ARG A 272 -5.00 20.69 -3.25
CA ARG A 272 -3.98 19.83 -2.63
C ARG A 272 -4.51 18.42 -2.36
N GLU A 273 -5.74 18.33 -1.85
CA GLU A 273 -6.41 17.07 -1.58
C GLU A 273 -6.67 16.26 -2.87
N THR A 274 -7.04 16.96 -3.95
CA THR A 274 -7.19 16.34 -5.28
C THR A 274 -5.87 15.79 -5.80
N LEU A 275 -4.77 16.53 -5.65
CA LEU A 275 -3.44 16.07 -6.05
C LEU A 275 -2.98 14.86 -5.23
N ALA A 276 -3.18 14.87 -3.91
CA ALA A 276 -2.85 13.77 -3.01
C ALA A 276 -3.62 12.48 -3.39
N ARG A 277 -4.91 12.60 -3.66
CA ARG A 277 -5.73 11.44 -4.06
C ARG A 277 -5.41 10.95 -5.45
N ALA A 278 -5.13 11.87 -6.38
CA ALA A 278 -4.73 11.51 -7.73
C ALA A 278 -3.38 10.77 -7.73
N SER A 279 -2.40 11.20 -6.93
CA SER A 279 -1.10 10.50 -6.84
C SER A 279 -1.27 9.08 -6.33
N ALA A 280 -2.03 8.90 -5.25
CA ALA A 280 -2.34 7.56 -4.72
C ALA A 280 -3.14 6.69 -5.72
N ALA A 281 -4.17 7.25 -6.37
CA ALA A 281 -4.97 6.53 -7.35
C ALA A 281 -4.13 6.08 -8.56
N LEU A 282 -3.35 6.99 -9.14
CA LEU A 282 -2.46 6.68 -10.29
C LEU A 282 -1.34 5.73 -9.91
N ALA A 283 -0.85 5.81 -8.68
CA ALA A 283 0.07 4.83 -8.18
C ALA A 283 -0.59 3.48 -7.96
N GLY A 284 -1.92 3.33 -7.97
CA GLY A 284 -2.62 2.04 -7.95
C GLY A 284 -2.88 1.48 -6.55
N VAL A 285 -3.16 2.32 -5.56
CA VAL A 285 -3.55 1.86 -4.21
C VAL A 285 -4.90 1.12 -4.25
N HIS A 286 -5.13 0.22 -3.29
CA HIS A 286 -6.35 -0.60 -3.24
C HIS A 286 -7.52 0.12 -2.61
N ALA A 287 -7.24 0.98 -1.62
CA ALA A 287 -8.25 1.76 -0.92
C ALA A 287 -7.73 3.16 -0.61
N MET A 288 -8.66 4.10 -0.57
CA MET A 288 -8.45 5.46 -0.09
C MET A 288 -9.25 5.65 1.20
N VAL A 289 -8.55 6.02 2.26
CA VAL A 289 -9.14 6.35 3.54
C VAL A 289 -9.37 7.86 3.59
N VAL A 290 -10.63 8.24 3.77
CA VAL A 290 -11.08 9.62 3.86
C VAL A 290 -11.51 9.90 5.29
N ARG A 291 -11.12 11.05 5.84
CA ARG A 291 -11.50 11.45 7.19
C ARG A 291 -12.96 11.92 7.20
N ASP A 292 -13.71 11.61 8.25
CA ASP A 292 -15.03 12.22 8.45
C ASP A 292 -14.86 13.70 8.80
N SER A 293 -15.41 14.58 7.97
CA SER A 293 -15.32 16.03 8.09
C SER A 293 -16.69 16.66 7.79
N PRO A 294 -17.06 17.83 8.37
CA PRO A 294 -18.22 18.57 7.92
C PRO A 294 -18.17 18.93 6.41
N SER A 295 -16.96 19.05 5.84
CA SER A 295 -16.69 19.19 4.40
C SER A 295 -16.59 17.86 3.65
N ALA A 296 -16.85 16.72 4.32
CA ALA A 296 -16.64 15.38 3.77
C ALA A 296 -17.36 15.14 2.46
N HIS A 297 -18.47 15.83 2.19
CA HIS A 297 -19.19 15.66 0.92
C HIS A 297 -18.35 16.08 -0.29
N PHE A 298 -17.65 17.22 -0.22
CA PHE A 298 -16.78 17.67 -1.30
C PHE A 298 -15.51 16.82 -1.37
N GLU A 299 -14.93 16.54 -0.21
CA GLU A 299 -13.77 15.66 -0.10
C GLU A 299 -14.08 14.30 -0.72
N SER A 300 -15.13 13.58 -0.31
CA SER A 300 -15.50 12.29 -0.90
C SER A 300 -15.80 12.36 -2.39
N SER A 301 -16.39 13.46 -2.85
CA SER A 301 -16.69 13.64 -4.26
C SER A 301 -15.42 13.61 -5.10
N VAL A 302 -14.27 14.08 -4.60
CA VAL A 302 -12.99 14.01 -5.32
C VAL A 302 -12.63 12.57 -5.70
N THR A 303 -12.73 11.62 -4.77
CA THR A 303 -12.40 10.21 -5.07
C THR A 303 -13.35 9.65 -6.12
N HIS A 304 -14.64 9.96 -6.02
CA HIS A 304 -15.64 9.54 -6.99
C HIS A 304 -15.40 10.16 -8.38
N LEU A 305 -15.09 11.46 -8.45
CA LEU A 305 -14.77 12.15 -9.71
C LEU A 305 -13.51 11.56 -10.34
N LEU A 306 -12.47 11.27 -9.54
CA LEU A 306 -11.25 10.62 -10.00
C LEU A 306 -11.49 9.17 -10.47
N ALA A 307 -12.46 8.48 -9.89
CA ALA A 307 -12.81 7.14 -10.32
C ALA A 307 -13.65 7.16 -11.60
N HIS A 308 -14.69 7.99 -11.67
CA HIS A 308 -15.73 7.88 -12.69
C HIS A 308 -15.60 8.87 -13.87
N GLU A 309 -14.94 10.01 -13.68
CA GLU A 309 -14.90 11.06 -14.71
C GLU A 309 -13.53 11.23 -15.36
N SER A 310 -12.44 11.08 -14.60
CA SER A 310 -11.08 11.24 -15.13
C SER A 310 -10.54 9.99 -15.84
N ASN A 311 -11.26 8.85 -15.76
CA ASN A 311 -10.87 7.57 -16.35
C ASN A 311 -9.48 7.09 -15.92
N LEU A 312 -9.00 7.48 -14.73
CA LEU A 312 -7.68 7.05 -14.23
C LEU A 312 -7.59 5.54 -14.04
N HIS A 313 -8.73 4.89 -13.84
CA HIS A 313 -8.84 3.43 -13.78
C HIS A 313 -8.61 2.71 -15.12
N ALA A 314 -8.63 3.41 -16.25
CA ALA A 314 -8.51 2.80 -17.57
C ALA A 314 -7.11 2.19 -17.82
N ALA A 315 -6.08 2.68 -17.13
CA ALA A 315 -4.74 2.12 -17.13
C ALA A 315 -4.38 1.67 -15.72
N ARG A 316 -3.89 0.43 -15.57
CA ARG A 316 -3.55 -0.15 -14.27
C ARG A 316 -2.37 0.56 -13.59
N ASP A 317 -1.38 0.95 -14.38
CA ASP A 317 -0.18 1.65 -13.92
C ASP A 317 0.22 2.66 -15.01
N PRO A 318 -0.37 3.86 -15.01
CA PRO A 318 -0.11 4.89 -16.02
C PRO A 318 1.31 5.44 -15.96
N PHE A 319 2.05 5.20 -14.87
CA PHE A 319 3.45 5.60 -14.74
C PHE A 319 4.44 4.52 -15.18
N ALA A 320 3.98 3.32 -15.53
CA ALA A 320 4.85 2.26 -16.02
C ALA A 320 5.70 2.76 -17.18
N SER A 321 7.01 2.48 -17.13
CA SER A 321 8.00 2.93 -18.13
C SER A 321 8.25 4.45 -18.18
N SER A 322 7.73 5.22 -17.24
CA SER A 322 8.15 6.62 -17.07
C SER A 322 9.59 6.65 -16.53
N PHE A 323 10.56 7.06 -17.35
CA PHE A 323 11.97 7.13 -16.93
C PHE A 323 12.15 7.88 -15.61
N PHE A 324 11.40 8.96 -15.42
CA PHE A 324 11.47 9.75 -14.21
C PHE A 324 10.99 8.98 -12.98
N VAL A 325 9.81 8.38 -13.06
CA VAL A 325 9.20 7.69 -11.91
C VAL A 325 9.94 6.39 -11.61
N GLU A 326 10.30 5.61 -12.62
CA GLU A 326 11.05 4.37 -12.49
C GLU A 326 12.44 4.62 -11.89
N SER A 327 13.18 5.60 -12.44
CA SER A 327 14.52 5.93 -11.94
C SER A 327 14.47 6.51 -10.53
N GLY A 328 13.50 7.38 -10.25
CA GLY A 328 13.30 7.94 -8.92
C GLY A 328 12.95 6.86 -7.90
N ALA A 329 12.09 5.91 -8.26
CA ALA A 329 11.66 4.83 -7.37
C ALA A 329 12.80 3.85 -7.08
N ALA A 330 13.57 3.46 -8.10
CA ALA A 330 14.75 2.62 -7.93
C ALA A 330 15.79 3.33 -7.05
N ALA A 331 16.15 4.58 -7.36
CA ALA A 331 17.14 5.33 -6.57
C ALA A 331 16.72 5.53 -5.11
N LEU A 332 15.44 5.82 -4.87
CA LEU A 332 14.91 5.95 -3.52
C LEU A 332 14.96 4.61 -2.77
N LEU A 333 14.57 3.51 -3.42
CA LEU A 333 14.65 2.19 -2.80
C LEU A 333 16.09 1.78 -2.47
N GLU A 334 17.02 1.91 -3.43
CA GLU A 334 18.44 1.58 -3.19
C GLU A 334 19.02 2.40 -2.02
N SER A 335 18.74 3.71 -1.96
CA SER A 335 19.17 4.54 -0.83
C SER A 335 18.63 4.07 0.53
N VAL A 336 17.43 3.48 0.54
CA VAL A 336 16.81 2.94 1.74
C VAL A 336 17.45 1.62 2.11
N LEU A 337 17.66 0.72 1.14
CA LEU A 337 18.30 -0.57 1.37
C LEU A 337 19.73 -0.41 1.90
N ASP A 338 20.50 0.54 1.34
CA ASP A 338 21.84 0.88 1.83
C ASP A 338 21.86 1.37 3.30
N SER A 339 20.73 1.91 3.77
CA SER A 339 20.58 2.44 5.13
C SER A 339 20.04 1.40 6.13
N LEU A 340 19.47 0.29 5.65
CA LEU A 340 18.98 -0.77 6.52
C LEU A 340 20.18 -1.62 6.99
N PRO A 341 20.24 -2.02 8.27
CA PRO A 341 21.35 -2.82 8.77
C PRO A 341 21.46 -4.16 8.01
N GLU A 342 22.68 -4.53 7.60
CA GLU A 342 23.09 -5.69 6.77
C GLU A 342 22.71 -7.09 7.33
N GLU A 343 21.84 -7.21 8.33
CA GLU A 343 21.32 -8.51 8.81
C GLU A 343 20.41 -9.24 7.77
N VAL A 344 20.56 -8.92 6.47
CA VAL A 344 19.71 -9.34 5.36
C VAL A 344 20.43 -10.24 4.34
N ASP A 345 21.76 -10.29 4.30
CA ASP A 345 22.46 -11.01 3.21
C ASP A 345 22.82 -12.48 3.47
N ALA A 346 22.52 -13.02 4.65
CA ALA A 346 22.87 -14.41 4.98
C ALA A 346 21.94 -15.47 4.37
N SER A 347 20.75 -15.11 3.87
CA SER A 347 19.81 -16.06 3.26
C SER A 347 19.87 -16.11 1.72
N THR A 348 20.52 -15.15 1.07
CA THR A 348 20.55 -15.06 -0.41
C THR A 348 21.71 -15.82 -1.06
N GLN A 349 22.74 -16.24 -0.32
CA GLN A 349 23.93 -16.91 -0.88
C GLN A 349 23.97 -18.44 -0.74
N GLY A 350 22.87 -19.09 -0.35
CA GLY A 350 22.89 -20.50 0.05
C GLY A 350 21.83 -21.40 -0.57
N VAL A 351 21.60 -21.35 -1.90
CA VAL A 351 20.97 -22.50 -2.59
C VAL A 351 22.09 -23.38 -3.13
N PRO A 352 22.41 -24.53 -2.50
CA PRO A 352 23.22 -25.52 -3.18
C PRO A 352 22.42 -25.96 -4.40
N ASN A 353 23.04 -25.93 -5.58
CA ASN A 353 22.59 -26.73 -6.71
C ASN A 353 22.62 -28.21 -6.30
N GLY A 354 21.57 -28.65 -5.62
CA GLY A 354 21.29 -30.05 -5.39
C GLY A 354 20.86 -30.63 -6.72
N GLU A 355 21.81 -31.23 -7.44
CA GLU A 355 21.52 -32.17 -8.51
C GLU A 355 20.54 -33.22 -7.98
N SER A 356 19.27 -33.08 -8.34
CA SER A 356 18.28 -34.12 -8.11
C SER A 356 18.58 -35.24 -9.09
N HIS A 357 19.39 -36.19 -8.62
CA HIS A 357 19.46 -37.52 -9.20
C HIS A 357 18.09 -38.17 -9.02
N ILE A 358 17.19 -37.93 -9.98
CA ILE A 358 15.92 -38.65 -10.10
C ILE A 358 16.28 -40.05 -10.58
N ASP A 359 16.30 -40.99 -9.64
CA ASP A 359 16.37 -42.41 -9.91
C ASP A 359 14.98 -42.85 -10.44
N PRO A 360 14.86 -43.36 -11.69
CA PRO A 360 13.59 -43.84 -12.21
C PRO A 360 13.28 -45.21 -11.60
N SER A 361 12.47 -45.25 -10.54
CA SER A 361 11.94 -46.52 -10.02
C SER A 361 10.93 -47.12 -11.02
N PRO A 362 10.94 -48.45 -11.23
CA PRO A 362 10.29 -49.07 -12.37
C PRO A 362 8.79 -49.28 -12.15
N ALA A 363 8.08 -49.26 -13.27
CA ALA A 363 6.69 -49.65 -13.39
C ALA A 363 6.40 -51.02 -12.72
N GLY A 364 5.29 -51.11 -11.99
CA GLY A 364 4.76 -52.40 -11.59
C GLY A 364 3.53 -52.36 -10.69
N SER A 365 2.39 -52.81 -11.25
CA SER A 365 1.17 -53.36 -10.61
C SER A 365 0.43 -52.46 -9.61
N GLY A 366 -0.81 -52.04 -9.84
CA GLY A 366 -1.97 -52.90 -10.06
C GLY A 366 -2.65 -53.22 -8.72
N TRP A 367 -3.98 -53.37 -8.73
CA TRP A 367 -4.92 -53.80 -7.67
C TRP A 367 -5.88 -52.70 -7.15
N TYR A 368 -7.12 -52.83 -7.64
CA TYR A 368 -8.46 -52.37 -7.20
C TYR A 368 -8.69 -50.98 -6.62
#